data_AF-A0A9D9UF73-F1
#
_entry.id   AF-A0A9D9UF73-F1
#
_cell.length_a   1.000
_cell.length_b   1.000
_cell.length_c   1.000
_cell.angle_alpha   90.00
_cell.angle_beta   90.00
_cell.angle_gamma   90.00
#
_symmetry.space_group_name_H-M   'P 1'
#
loop_
_entity.id
_entity.type
_entity.pdbx_description
1 polymer ?
#
loop_
_entity_poly.entity_id
_entity_poly.type
_entity_poly.pdbx_seq_one_letter_code
_entity_poly.pdbx_strand_id
1 'polypeptide(L)'
;METQKKHLNDRVIVYAIIWAMSYIASLLALRSFDLPLEAGIVLTVITALAFAVFMYKYYRSIFFMDEVQIKVQMEAIVIAFSLGLLLLMTLGLIDLFTTLNQENWSHRHLFPIFIAFYFAGLYKYNFNDEKHD
;
A
#
# COMPACT_ATOMS: atom_id res chain seq x y z
N MET A 1 -24.27 -15.75 6.78
CA MET A 1 -22.95 -15.81 6.10
C MET A 1 -22.53 -14.44 5.58
N GLU A 2 -23.42 -13.65 4.96
CA GLU A 2 -23.13 -12.27 4.51
C GLU A 2 -22.65 -11.30 5.61
N THR A 3 -23.27 -11.35 6.80
CA THR A 3 -22.90 -10.46 7.92
C THR A 3 -21.45 -10.68 8.40
N GLN A 4 -20.95 -11.91 8.29
CA GLN A 4 -19.59 -12.26 8.70
C GLN A 4 -18.55 -11.75 7.69
N LYS A 5 -18.88 -11.78 6.38
CA LYS A 5 -18.06 -11.22 5.29
C LYS A 5 -17.90 -9.70 5.43
N LYS A 6 -19.00 -8.98 5.69
CA LYS A 6 -18.98 -7.52 5.88
C LYS A 6 -18.08 -7.10 7.06
N HIS A 7 -18.20 -7.80 8.20
CA HIS A 7 -17.37 -7.53 9.39
C HIS A 7 -15.88 -7.85 9.22
N LEU A 8 -15.51 -8.81 8.38
CA LEU A 8 -14.11 -9.10 8.09
C LEU A 8 -13.47 -7.99 7.26
N ASN A 9 -14.20 -7.47 6.27
CA ASN A 9 -13.72 -6.40 5.40
C ASN A 9 -13.53 -5.08 6.15
N ASP A 10 -14.50 -4.68 6.99
CA ASP A 10 -14.39 -3.47 7.82
C ASP A 10 -13.17 -3.50 8.75
N ARG A 11 -12.85 -4.68 9.32
CA ARG A 11 -11.68 -4.84 10.20
C ARG A 11 -10.37 -4.68 9.44
N VAL A 12 -10.30 -5.17 8.20
CA VAL A 12 -9.08 -5.07 7.37
C VAL A 12 -8.75 -3.62 7.05
N ILE A 13 -9.78 -2.81 6.74
CA ILE A 13 -9.63 -1.37 6.54
C ILE A 13 -9.06 -0.70 7.79
N VAL A 14 -9.55 -1.06 8.99
CA VAL A 14 -9.00 -0.54 10.25
C VAL A 14 -7.52 -0.89 10.40
N TYR A 15 -7.11 -2.13 10.13
CA TYR A 15 -5.69 -2.51 10.19
C TYR A 15 -4.84 -1.81 9.12
N ALA A 16 -5.39 -1.58 7.92
CA ALA A 16 -4.73 -0.81 6.87
C ALA A 16 -4.49 0.64 7.31
N ILE A 17 -5.49 1.29 7.91
CA ILE A 17 -5.38 2.66 8.45
C ILE A 17 -4.36 2.70 9.59
N ILE A 18 -4.40 1.74 10.53
CA ILE A 18 -3.43 1.67 11.64
C ILE A 18 -2.00 1.56 11.09
N TRP A 19 -1.76 0.69 10.12
CA TRP A 19 -0.45 0.54 9.50
C TRP A 19 -0.01 1.80 8.73
N ALA A 20 -0.91 2.41 7.95
CA ALA A 20 -0.61 3.64 7.22
C ALA A 20 -0.25 4.78 8.19
N MET A 21 -1.02 4.94 9.28
CA MET A 21 -0.71 5.89 10.34
C MET A 21 0.61 5.56 11.04
N SER A 22 0.92 4.29 11.32
CA SER A 22 2.19 3.92 11.95
C SER A 22 3.40 4.23 11.06
N TYR A 23 3.27 4.02 9.75
CA TYR A 23 4.31 4.35 8.78
C TYR A 23 4.54 5.85 8.67
N ILE A 24 3.46 6.64 8.51
CA ILE A 24 3.55 8.10 8.44
C ILE A 24 4.09 8.68 9.74
N ALA A 25 3.60 8.21 10.90
CA ALA A 25 4.09 8.64 12.21
C ALA A 25 5.58 8.33 12.39
N SER A 26 6.02 7.13 12.00
CA SER A 26 7.44 6.75 12.06
C SER A 26 8.29 7.59 11.12
N LEU A 27 7.80 7.87 9.91
CA LEU A 27 8.48 8.70 8.92
C LEU A 27 8.64 10.14 9.41
N LEU A 28 7.58 10.73 9.97
CA LEU A 28 7.62 12.07 10.56
C LEU A 28 8.51 12.11 11.81
N ALA A 29 8.42 11.11 12.68
CA ALA A 29 9.23 11.03 13.88
C ALA A 29 10.73 10.96 13.55
N LEU A 30 11.11 10.10 12.61
CA LEU A 30 12.49 9.93 12.16
C LEU A 30 13.03 11.14 11.37
N ARG A 31 12.15 11.95 10.77
CA ARG A 31 12.56 13.15 10.00
C ARG A 31 12.64 14.41 10.87
N SER A 32 11.71 14.57 11.81
CA SER A 32 11.57 15.79 12.60
C SER A 32 12.33 15.77 13.91
N PHE A 33 12.64 14.58 14.45
CA PHE A 33 13.39 14.44 15.69
C PHE A 33 14.74 13.79 15.39
N ASP A 34 15.80 14.34 15.98
CA ASP A 34 17.16 13.79 15.94
C ASP A 34 17.23 12.58 16.89
N LEU A 35 16.48 11.54 16.55
CA LEU A 35 16.29 10.36 17.38
C LEU A 35 17.57 9.53 17.42
N PRO A 36 17.91 8.95 18.57
CA PRO A 36 19.01 8.02 18.67
C PRO A 36 18.71 6.75 17.86
N LEU A 37 19.75 6.08 17.39
CA LEU A 37 19.66 4.93 16.47
C LEU A 37 18.71 3.84 17.00
N GLU A 38 18.73 3.59 18.31
CA GLU A 38 17.91 2.58 18.97
C GLU A 38 16.42 2.88 18.79
N ALA A 39 16.02 4.15 18.94
CA ALA A 39 14.63 4.56 18.76
C ALA A 39 14.18 4.39 17.29
N GLY A 40 15.07 4.67 16.34
CA GLY A 40 14.81 4.45 14.91
C GLY A 40 14.61 2.97 14.56
N ILE A 41 15.42 2.08 15.14
CA ILE A 41 15.25 0.62 14.99
C ILE A 41 13.90 0.18 15.56
N VAL A 42 13.56 0.63 16.78
CA VAL A 42 12.30 0.27 17.43
C VAL A 42 11.08 0.71 16.61
N LEU A 43 11.05 1.96 16.12
CA LEU A 43 9.98 2.47 15.26
C LEU A 43 9.84 1.66 13.96
N THR A 44 10.97 1.28 13.37
CA THR A 44 11.01 0.44 12.16
C THR A 44 10.41 -0.94 12.44
N VAL A 45 10.80 -1.59 13.55
CA VAL A 45 10.26 -2.90 13.95
C VAL A 45 8.76 -2.82 14.23
N ILE A 46 8.30 -1.79 14.95
CA ILE A 46 6.86 -1.59 15.23
C ILE A 46 6.07 -1.44 13.93
N THR A 47 6.57 -0.64 12.99
CA THR A 47 5.92 -0.43 11.70
C THR A 47 5.90 -1.70 10.85
N ALA A 48 6.99 -2.48 10.86
CA ALA A 48 7.06 -3.77 10.18
C ALA A 48 6.08 -4.80 10.78
N LEU A 49 5.94 -4.84 12.11
CA LEU A 49 4.96 -5.70 12.78
C LEU A 49 3.53 -5.27 12.45
N ALA A 50 3.23 -3.98 12.43
CA ALA A 50 1.93 -3.47 12.01
C ALA A 50 1.60 -3.90 10.58
N PHE A 51 2.58 -3.82 9.66
CA PHE A 51 2.44 -4.31 8.30
C PHE A 51 2.16 -5.81 8.24
N ALA A 52 2.91 -6.63 9.01
CA ALA A 52 2.72 -8.07 9.04
C ALA A 52 1.32 -8.47 9.53
N VAL A 53 0.82 -7.79 10.57
CA VAL A 53 -0.55 -7.99 11.08
C VAL A 53 -1.59 -7.60 10.04
N PHE A 54 -1.41 -6.45 9.38
CA PHE A 54 -2.27 -6.03 8.27
C PHE A 54 -2.30 -7.08 7.16
N MET A 55 -1.14 -7.53 6.69
CA MET A 55 -1.02 -8.53 5.63
C MET A 55 -1.70 -9.85 5.98
N TYR A 56 -1.52 -10.34 7.22
CA TYR A 56 -2.20 -11.54 7.69
C TYR A 56 -3.73 -11.39 7.63
N LYS A 57 -4.26 -10.24 8.07
CA LYS A 57 -5.70 -9.97 8.03
C LYS A 57 -6.21 -9.80 6.60
N TYR A 58 -5.45 -9.11 5.76
CA TYR A 58 -5.77 -8.89 4.35
C TYR A 58 -5.84 -10.21 3.58
N TYR A 59 -4.84 -11.09 3.73
CA TYR A 59 -4.85 -12.42 3.12
C TYR A 59 -6.06 -13.24 3.55
N ARG A 60 -6.35 -13.24 4.85
CA ARG A 60 -7.53 -13.92 5.39
C ARG A 60 -8.82 -13.34 4.80
N SER A 61 -8.88 -12.03 4.56
CA SER A 61 -10.04 -11.39 3.92
C SER A 61 -10.24 -11.88 2.51
N ILE A 62 -9.19 -11.90 1.69
CA ILE A 62 -9.23 -12.42 0.32
C ILE A 62 -9.72 -13.87 0.29
N PHE A 63 -9.27 -14.71 1.23
CA PHE A 63 -9.68 -16.11 1.29
C PHE A 63 -11.20 -16.29 1.48
N PHE A 64 -11.89 -15.33 2.10
CA PHE A 64 -13.34 -15.36 2.30
C PHE A 64 -14.13 -14.51 1.29
N MET A 65 -13.46 -13.90 0.30
CA MET A 65 -14.09 -13.15 -0.77
C MET A 65 -14.72 -14.08 -1.81
N ASP A 66 -15.75 -13.57 -2.48
CA ASP A 66 -16.37 -14.25 -3.62
C ASP A 66 -15.50 -14.10 -4.88
N GLU A 67 -15.71 -14.97 -5.87
CA GLU A 67 -14.90 -15.00 -7.11
C GLU A 67 -14.85 -13.65 -7.83
N VAL A 68 -15.98 -12.94 -7.88
CA VAL A 68 -16.07 -11.59 -8.47
C VAL A 68 -15.14 -10.63 -7.75
N GLN A 69 -15.20 -10.58 -6.42
CA GLN A 69 -14.37 -9.70 -5.62
C GLN A 69 -12.88 -10.04 -5.76
N ILE A 70 -12.53 -11.33 -5.78
CA ILE A 70 -11.15 -11.79 -6.01
C ILE A 70 -10.66 -11.31 -7.38
N LYS A 71 -11.48 -11.40 -8.42
CA LYS A 71 -11.14 -10.93 -9.76
C LYS A 71 -10.86 -9.42 -9.77
N VAL A 72 -11.71 -8.61 -9.14
CA VAL A 72 -11.48 -7.15 -9.00
C VAL A 72 -10.14 -6.86 -8.31
N GLN A 73 -9.85 -7.57 -7.22
CA GLN A 73 -8.59 -7.42 -6.49
C GLN A 73 -7.37 -7.78 -7.37
N MET A 74 -7.44 -8.88 -8.11
CA MET A 74 -6.38 -9.32 -9.00
C MET A 74 -6.15 -8.33 -10.16
N GLU A 75 -7.21 -7.80 -10.77
CA GLU A 75 -7.08 -6.79 -11.81
C GLU A 75 -6.46 -5.49 -11.29
N ALA A 76 -6.87 -5.04 -10.09
CA ALA A 76 -6.26 -3.89 -9.44
C ALA A 76 -4.77 -4.12 -9.16
N ILE A 77 -4.39 -5.32 -8.72
CA ILE A 77 -2.97 -5.71 -8.53
C ILE A 77 -2.20 -5.68 -9.85
N VAL A 78 -2.78 -6.20 -10.94
CA VAL A 78 -2.14 -6.17 -12.26
C VAL A 78 -1.88 -4.73 -12.70
N ILE A 79 -2.86 -3.84 -12.56
CA ILE A 79 -2.69 -2.41 -12.88
C ILE A 79 -1.59 -1.79 -12.02
N ALA A 80 -1.62 -2.02 -10.71
CA ALA A 80 -0.63 -1.49 -9.77
C ALA A 80 0.79 -1.96 -10.11
N PHE A 81 0.92 -3.25 -10.41
CA PHE A 81 2.19 -3.86 -10.77
C PHE A 81 2.73 -3.30 -12.09
N SER A 82 1.90 -3.20 -13.13
CA SER A 82 2.30 -2.64 -14.42
C SER A 82 2.75 -1.18 -14.30
N LEU A 83 2.00 -0.34 -13.59
CA LEU A 83 2.38 1.06 -13.35
C LEU A 83 3.63 1.16 -12.49
N GLY A 84 3.77 0.28 -11.50
CA GLY A 84 4.94 0.18 -10.65
C GLY A 84 6.21 -0.16 -11.42
N LEU A 85 6.15 -1.17 -12.30
CA LEU A 85 7.25 -1.53 -13.18
C LEU A 85 7.60 -0.38 -14.13
N LEU A 86 6.61 0.25 -14.75
CA LEU A 86 6.82 1.41 -15.62
C LEU A 86 7.56 2.53 -14.87
N LEU A 87 7.12 2.87 -13.66
CA LEU A 87 7.78 3.87 -12.82
C LEU A 87 9.24 3.52 -12.54
N LEU A 88 9.52 2.28 -12.12
CA LEU A 88 10.90 1.85 -11.79
C LEU A 88 11.79 1.86 -13.04
N MET A 89 11.29 1.39 -14.18
CA MET A 89 12.03 1.43 -15.44
C MET A 89 12.33 2.87 -15.86
N THR A 90 11.34 3.76 -15.79
CA THR A 90 11.52 5.17 -16.13
C THR A 90 12.52 5.85 -15.20
N LEU A 91 12.45 5.63 -13.89
CA LEU A 91 13.43 6.17 -12.95
C LEU A 91 14.83 5.64 -13.20
N GLY A 92 14.97 4.33 -13.45
CA GLY A 92 16.26 3.73 -13.77
C GLY A 92 16.89 4.28 -15.05
N LEU A 93 16.08 4.57 -16.08
CA LEU A 93 16.58 5.19 -17.31
C LEU A 93 16.93 6.67 -17.14
N ILE A 94 16.11 7.42 -16.39
CA ILE A 94 16.36 8.85 -16.11
C ILE A 94 17.67 9.04 -15.33
N ASP A 95 17.96 8.16 -14.38
CA ASP A 95 19.19 8.20 -13.58
C ASP A 95 20.48 8.08 -14.42
N LEU A 96 20.40 7.49 -15.62
CA LEU A 96 21.56 7.35 -16.52
C LEU A 96 22.01 8.66 -17.16
N PHE A 97 21.11 9.63 -17.33
CA PHE A 97 21.41 10.87 -18.06
C PHE A 97 21.08 12.14 -17.28
N THR A 98 20.49 12.03 -16.09
CA THR A 98 20.29 13.16 -15.17
C THR A 98 20.43 12.70 -13.73
N THR A 99 20.97 13.54 -12.86
CA THR A 99 21.05 13.23 -11.43
C THR A 99 19.68 13.41 -10.79
N LEU A 100 19.03 12.30 -10.43
CA LEU A 100 17.79 12.35 -9.68
C LEU A 100 18.04 12.91 -8.28
N ASN A 101 17.21 13.88 -7.86
CA ASN A 101 17.24 14.35 -6.48
C ASN A 101 16.82 13.19 -5.56
N GLN A 102 17.79 12.65 -4.81
CA GLN A 102 17.59 11.53 -3.89
C GLN A 102 16.60 11.83 -2.76
N GLU A 103 16.37 13.10 -2.41
CA GLU A 103 15.36 13.47 -1.43
C GLU A 103 13.96 13.15 -1.94
N ASN A 104 13.64 13.58 -3.16
CA ASN A 104 12.31 13.43 -3.77
C ASN A 104 12.05 12.00 -4.27
N TRP A 105 13.09 11.32 -4.77
CA TRP A 105 12.97 9.97 -5.34
C TRP A 105 13.52 8.87 -4.43
N SER A 106 13.67 9.17 -3.14
CA SER A 106 14.02 8.16 -2.13
C SER A 106 12.99 7.03 -2.11
N HIS A 107 13.43 5.81 -1.78
CA HIS A 107 12.57 4.64 -1.56
C HIS A 107 11.35 4.93 -0.68
N ARG A 108 11.49 5.86 0.28
CA ARG A 108 10.42 6.33 1.18
C ARG A 108 9.22 6.95 0.45
N HIS A 109 9.43 7.61 -0.69
CA HIS A 109 8.38 8.23 -1.50
C HIS A 109 7.78 7.28 -2.53
N LEU A 110 8.52 6.23 -2.91
CA LEU A 110 8.04 5.24 -3.88
C LEU A 110 6.92 4.38 -3.31
N PHE A 111 7.02 3.95 -2.05
CA PHE A 111 6.00 3.11 -1.39
C PHE A 111 4.58 3.71 -1.45
N PRO A 112 4.35 4.99 -1.07
CA PRO A 112 3.06 5.64 -1.24
C PRO A 112 2.54 5.65 -2.69
N ILE A 113 3.43 5.78 -3.68
CA ILE A 113 3.05 5.78 -5.10
C ILE A 113 2.53 4.40 -5.53
N PHE A 114 3.19 3.31 -5.12
CA PHE A 114 2.69 1.94 -5.39
C PHE A 114 1.31 1.70 -4.77
N ILE A 115 1.09 2.19 -3.54
CA ILE A 115 -0.21 2.12 -2.88
C ILE A 115 -1.26 2.89 -3.69
N ALA A 116 -0.92 4.10 -4.15
CA ALA A 116 -1.81 4.91 -4.99
C ALA A 116 -2.16 4.21 -6.31
N PHE A 117 -1.21 3.52 -6.96
CA PHE A 117 -1.48 2.75 -8.18
C PHE A 117 -2.48 1.62 -7.96
N TYR A 118 -2.40 0.94 -6.82
CA TYR A 118 -3.38 -0.09 -6.44
C TYR A 118 -4.78 0.49 -6.21
N PHE A 119 -4.89 1.62 -5.48
CA PHE A 119 -6.18 2.29 -5.32
C PHE A 119 -6.75 2.84 -6.62
N ALA A 120 -5.90 3.32 -7.54
CA ALA A 120 -6.32 3.72 -8.88
C ALA A 120 -6.90 2.54 -9.67
N GLY A 121 -6.28 1.36 -9.54
CA GLY A 121 -6.81 0.11 -10.10
C GLY A 121 -8.18 -0.26 -9.54
N LEU A 122 -8.37 -0.16 -8.22
CA LEU A 122 -9.66 -0.41 -7.58
C LEU A 122 -10.74 0.61 -8.00
N TYR A 123 -10.40 1.90 -8.06
CA TYR A 123 -11.35 2.97 -8.41
C TYR A 123 -11.91 2.80 -9.82
N LYS A 124 -11.06 2.41 -10.79
CA LYS A 124 -11.49 2.12 -12.16
C LYS A 124 -12.61 1.09 -12.22
N TYR A 125 -12.61 0.11 -11.32
CA TYR A 125 -13.58 -0.99 -11.35
C TYR A 125 -14.92 -0.62 -10.69
N ASN A 126 -14.89 0.03 -9.52
CA ASN A 126 -16.12 0.51 -8.86
C ASN A 126 -16.95 1.42 -9.79
N PHE A 127 -16.30 2.22 -10.63
CA PHE A 127 -17.00 3.10 -11.59
C PHE A 127 -17.60 2.36 -12.79
N ASN A 128 -17.13 1.15 -13.10
CA ASN A 128 -17.57 0.38 -14.26
C ASN A 128 -18.72 -0.58 -13.90
N ASP A 129 -18.79 -1.06 -12.66
CA ASP A 129 -19.94 -1.81 -12.14
C ASP A 129 -21.19 -0.90 -12.04
N GLU A 130 -21.05 0.37 -11.61
CA GLU A 130 -22.17 1.33 -11.56
C GLU A 130 -22.79 1.67 -12.94
N LYS A 131 -22.10 1.37 -14.06
CA LYS A 131 -22.62 1.63 -15.41
C LYS A 131 -23.42 0.47 -16.01
N HIS A 132 -23.42 -0.69 -15.35
CA HIS A 132 -24.07 -1.89 -15.85
C HIS A 132 -25.29 -2.34 -15.02
N ASP A 133 -25.62 -1.60 -13.95
CA ASP A 133 -26.92 -1.63 -13.26
C ASP A 133 -27.85 -0.52 -13.77
#